data_AF-A0AAV5R039-F1
#
_entry.id   AF-A0AAV5R039-F1
#
_cell.length_a   1.000
_cell.length_b   1.000
_cell.length_c   1.000
_cell.angle_alpha   90.00
_cell.angle_beta   90.00
_cell.angle_gamma   90.00
#
_symmetry.space_group_name_H-M   'P 1'
#
loop_
_entity.id
_entity.type
_entity.pdbx_description
1 polymer ?
#
loop_
_entity_poly.entity_id
_entity_poly.type
_entity_poly.pdbx_seq_one_letter_code
_entity_poly.pdbx_strand_id
1 'polypeptide(L)' 'MSFYLRLGHSTDSASELLLKLQTSLTAAHGTMGLAAVVDSDILTWSPNEAILKIISSDTSLFLSGLATNK' A
#
# COMPACT_ATOMS: atom_id res chain seq x y z
N MET A 1 5.37 0.94 -13.27
CA MET A 1 6.06 -0.32 -12.87
C MET A 1 5.21 -1.02 -11.82
N SER A 2 5.19 -2.35 -11.74
CA SER A 2 4.42 -3.07 -10.72
C SER A 2 5.31 -3.88 -9.79
N PHE A 3 4.94 -3.95 -8.51
CA PHE A 3 5.57 -4.82 -7.53
C PHE A 3 4.51 -5.39 -6.59
N TYR A 4 4.93 -6.38 -5.80
CA TYR A 4 4.05 -7.08 -4.87
C TYR A 4 4.41 -6.70 -3.44
N LEU A 5 3.39 -6.39 -2.65
CA LEU A 5 3.53 -6.06 -1.25
C LEU A 5 2.78 -7.11 -0.42
N ARG A 6 3.50 -7.75 0.49
CA ARG A 6 2.94 -8.73 1.42
C ARG A 6 2.78 -8.04 2.77
N LEU A 7 1.54 -7.95 3.24
CA LEU A 7 1.19 -7.27 4.48
C LEU A 7 0.54 -8.27 5.42
N GLY A 8 1.09 -8.38 6.63
CA GLY A 8 0.38 -9.01 7.72
C GLY A 8 -0.81 -8.14 8.11
N HIS A 9 -1.99 -8.72 8.28
CA HIS A 9 -3.15 -7.99 8.76
C HIS A 9 -3.91 -8.77 9.82
N SER A 10 -4.52 -8.01 10.71
CA SER A 10 -5.46 -8.51 11.73
C SER A 10 -6.88 -8.00 11.45
N THR A 11 -7.10 -7.36 10.29
CA THR A 11 -8.37 -6.75 9.90
C THR A 11 -9.11 -7.70 8.97
N ASP A 12 -10.42 -7.84 9.15
CA ASP A 12 -11.25 -8.68 8.28
C ASP A 12 -11.56 -8.03 6.91
N SER A 13 -11.29 -6.73 6.75
CA SER A 13 -11.67 -5.96 5.55
C SER A 13 -10.48 -5.51 4.69
N ALA A 14 -10.53 -5.88 3.42
CA ALA A 14 -9.65 -5.41 2.35
C ALA A 14 -9.62 -3.90 2.20
N SER A 15 -10.79 -3.26 2.29
CA SER A 15 -10.95 -1.82 2.14
C SER A 15 -10.27 -1.06 3.28
N GLU A 16 -10.28 -1.61 4.50
CA GLU A 16 -9.63 -1.00 5.65
C GLU A 16 -8.10 -1.02 5.51
N LEU A 17 -7.56 -2.10 4.95
CA LEU A 17 -6.14 -2.26 4.70
C LEU A 17 -5.65 -1.29 3.61
N LEU A 18 -6.42 -1.15 2.52
CA LEU A 18 -6.15 -0.16 1.47
C LEU A 18 -6.23 1.28 2.01
N LEU A 19 -7.20 1.58 2.86
CA LEU A 19 -7.33 2.90 3.49
C LEU A 19 -6.14 3.22 4.40
N LYS A 20 -5.66 2.23 5.17
CA LYS A 20 -4.45 2.39 6.00
C LYS A 20 -3.23 2.66 5.13
N LEU A 21 -3.06 1.92 4.02
CA LEU A 21 -1.97 2.14 3.07
C LEU A 21 -2.01 3.57 2.49
N GLN A 22 -3.17 4.02 2.01
CA GLN A 22 -3.37 5.37 1.48
C GLN A 22 -3.07 6.44 2.54
N THR A 23 -3.52 6.23 3.77
CA THR A 23 -3.26 7.14 4.89
C THR A 23 -1.76 7.23 5.20
N SER A 24 -1.05 6.10 5.25
CA SER A 24 0.40 6.08 5.50
C SER A 24 1.20 6.78 4.40
N LEU A 25 0.84 6.57 3.13
CA LEU A 25 1.48 7.24 1.99
C LEU A 25 1.22 8.75 2.00
N THR A 26 -0.01 9.15 2.33
CA THR A 26 -0.37 10.57 2.48
C THR A 26 0.38 11.21 3.64
N ALA A 27 0.53 10.50 4.76
CA ALA A 27 1.23 11.02 5.93
C ALA A 27 2.73 11.23 5.65
N ALA A 28 3.36 10.36 4.85
CA ALA A 28 4.78 10.44 4.56
C ALA A 28 5.12 11.48 3.49
N HIS A 29 4.32 11.58 2.41
CA HIS A 29 4.65 12.38 1.22
C HIS A 29 3.49 13.27 0.73
N GLY A 30 2.44 13.45 1.52
CA GLY A 30 1.25 14.19 1.12
C GLY A 30 0.57 13.58 -0.11
N THR A 31 0.01 14.43 -0.96
CA THR A 31 -0.65 14.00 -2.21
C THR A 31 0.31 13.35 -3.20
N MET A 32 1.62 13.58 -3.09
CA MET A 32 2.64 12.93 -3.94
C MET A 32 2.78 11.45 -3.63
N GLY A 33 2.62 11.05 -2.36
CA GLY A 33 2.63 9.64 -1.96
C GLY A 33 1.44 8.88 -2.53
N LEU A 34 0.28 9.52 -2.60
CA LEU A 34 -0.90 8.93 -3.25
C LEU A 34 -0.74 8.87 -4.78
N ALA A 35 -0.21 9.94 -5.39
CA ALA A 35 0.05 10.01 -6.83
C ALA A 35 1.13 9.02 -7.30
N ALA A 36 1.97 8.52 -6.39
CA ALA A 36 2.90 7.44 -6.66
C ALA A 36 2.18 6.10 -6.91
N VAL A 37 0.93 5.92 -6.45
CA VAL A 37 0.11 4.75 -6.74
C VAL A 37 -0.81 5.07 -7.93
N VAL A 38 -0.59 4.38 -9.03
CA VAL A 38 -1.45 4.45 -10.22
C VAL A 38 -2.65 3.54 -10.05
N ASP A 39 -2.42 2.34 -9.52
CA ASP A 39 -3.47 1.34 -9.28
C ASP A 39 -3.02 0.33 -8.22
N SER A 40 -3.97 -0.35 -7.57
CA SER A 40 -3.68 -1.40 -6.60
C SER A 40 -4.75 -2.49 -6.61
N ASP A 41 -4.31 -3.74 -6.78
CA ASP A 41 -5.17 -4.92 -6.73
C ASP A 41 -4.79 -5.82 -5.57
N ILE A 42 -5.80 -6.44 -4.94
CA ILE A 42 -5.58 -7.49 -3.95
C ILE A 42 -5.58 -8.84 -4.68
N LEU A 43 -4.42 -9.49 -4.69
CA LEU A 43 -4.25 -10.80 -5.33
C LEU A 43 -4.59 -11.94 -4.41
N THR A 44 -4.33 -11.78 -3.11
CA THR A 44 -4.59 -12.82 -2.11
C THR A 44 -5.02 -12.18 -0.82
N TRP A 45 -6.10 -12.70 -0.23
CA TRP A 45 -6.61 -12.31 1.07
C TRP A 45 -6.72 -13.55 1.94
N SER A 46 -5.94 -13.61 3.01
CA SER A 46 -5.89 -14.71 3.98
C SER A 46 -6.07 -14.16 5.39
N PRO A 47 -6.47 -14.96 6.39
CA PRO A 47 -6.81 -14.42 7.72
C PRO A 47 -5.71 -13.60 8.41
N ASN A 48 -4.44 -13.84 8.07
CA ASN A 48 -3.29 -13.16 8.68
C ASN A 48 -2.44 -12.39 7.66
N GLU A 49 -2.80 -12.45 6.38
CA GLU A 49 -1.92 -11.99 5.31
C GLU A 49 -2.66 -11.60 4.04
N ALA A 50 -2.25 -10.46 3.48
CA ALA A 50 -2.72 -9.96 2.21
C ALA A 50 -1.54 -9.75 1.26
N ILE A 51 -1.72 -10.13 0.00
CA ILE A 51 -0.78 -9.82 -1.07
C ILE A 51 -1.44 -8.82 -2.01
N LEU A 52 -0.85 -7.62 -2.09
CA LEU A 52 -1.28 -6.57 -2.99
C LEU A 52 -0.32 -6.45 -4.15
N LYS A 53 -0.86 -6.30 -5.36
CA LYS A 53 -0.14 -5.83 -6.53
C LYS A 53 -0.30 -4.32 -6.58
N ILE A 54 0.79 -3.59 -6.42
CA ILE A 54 0.81 -2.14 -6.54
C ILE A 54 1.39 -1.78 -7.90
N ILE A 55 0.64 -1.00 -8.67
CA ILE A 55 1.11 -0.34 -9.88
C ILE A 55 1.49 1.08 -9.48
N SER A 56 2.76 1.40 -9.61
CA SER A 56 3.31 2.67 -9.19
C SER A 56 4.00 3.39 -10.34
N SER A 57 3.83 4.71 -10.38
CA SER A 57 4.56 5.63 -11.25
C SER A 57 5.98 5.87 -10.72
N ASP A 58 6.15 5.84 -9.39
CA ASP A 58 7.44 5.97 -8.70
C ASP A 58 7.51 5.05 -7.47
N THR A 59 8.18 3.91 -7.64
CA THR A 59 8.32 2.89 -6.60
C THR A 59 9.16 3.37 -5.41
N SER A 60 10.10 4.30 -5.62
CA SER A 60 10.98 4.80 -4.55
C SER A 60 10.21 5.70 -3.60
N LEU A 61 9.35 6.57 -4.15
CA LEU A 61 8.43 7.40 -3.35
C LEU A 61 7.45 6.54 -2.55
N PHE A 62 6.89 5.50 -3.18
CA PHE A 62 6.00 4.57 -2.48
C PHE A 62 6.70 3.83 -1.33
N LEU A 63 7.87 3.24 -1.57
CA LEU A 63 8.60 2.46 -0.56
C LEU A 63 9.10 3.34 0.59
N SER A 64 9.57 4.56 0.30
CA SER A 64 9.93 5.51 1.35
C SER A 64 8.72 5.95 2.18
N GLY A 65 7.54 6.03 1.56
CA GLY A 65 6.28 6.32 2.25
C GLY A 65 5.90 5.23 3.27
N LEU A 66 6.08 3.96 2.90
CA LEU A 66 5.91 2.82 3.82
C LEU A 66 6.93 2.83 4.96
N ALA A 67 8.20 3.13 4.66
CA ALA A 67 9.28 3.10 5.66
C ALA A 67 9.16 4.19 6.75
N THR A 68 8.42 5.26 6.47
CA THR A 68 8.28 6.43 7.37
C THR A 68 7.27 6.19 8.50
N ASN A 69 6.39 5.19 8.40
CA ASN A 69 5.39 4.81 9.41
C ASN A 69 5.87 3.62 10.27
N LYS A 70 6.95 3.81 11.03
CA LYS A 70 7.45 2.82 12.03
C LYS A 70 6.71 2.91 13.35
#